data_AF-A0A4Y8IQQ2-F1
#
_entry.id   AF-A0A4Y8IQQ2-F1
#
_cell.length_a   1.000
_cell.length_b   1.000
_cell.length_c   1.000
_cell.angle_alpha   90.00
_cell.angle_beta   90.00
_cell.angle_gamma   90.00
#
_symmetry.space_group_name_H-M   'P 1'
#
loop_
_entity.id
_entity.type
_entity.pdbx_description
1 polymer ?
#
loop_
_entity_poly.entity_id
_entity_poly.type
_entity_poly.pdbx_seq_one_letter_code
_entity_poly.pdbx_strand_id
1 'polypeptide(L)' 'MLDHQPVWVNIDLPTKRYTVHRECIYTNKMCETPYKGVGKLKRDGGWIRFRNAEAAKKRLQEEYGQFELIIHCE' A
#
# COMPACT_ATOMS: atom_id res chain seq x y z
N MET A 1 1.90 -22.43 3.57
CA MET A 1 1.78 -21.47 4.68
C MET A 1 2.70 -20.28 4.41
N LEU A 2 2.30 -19.33 3.55
CA LEU A 2 3.20 -18.29 3.01
C LEU A 2 2.66 -16.85 3.10
N ASP A 3 1.60 -16.59 3.87
CA ASP A 3 1.03 -15.24 4.04
C ASP A 3 1.52 -14.50 5.30
N HIS A 4 2.78 -14.72 5.71
CA HIS A 4 3.38 -14.05 6.87
C HIS A 4 4.43 -13.00 6.50
N GLN A 5 4.71 -12.80 5.21
CA GLN A 5 5.72 -11.84 4.80
C GLN A 5 5.16 -10.41 4.82
N PRO A 6 5.92 -9.42 5.31
CA PRO A 6 5.53 -8.02 5.25
C PRO A 6 5.27 -7.57 3.82
N VAL A 7 4.27 -6.73 3.64
CA VAL A 7 3.94 -6.11 2.36
C VAL A 7 3.97 -4.60 2.48
N TRP A 8 4.21 -3.94 1.36
CA TRP A 8 4.05 -2.50 1.23
C TRP A 8 2.80 -2.21 0.43
N VAL A 9 2.06 -1.18 0.84
CA VAL A 9 0.87 -0.73 0.13
C VAL A 9 1.10 0.70 -0.31
N ASN A 10 0.96 0.92 -1.61
CA ASN A 10 0.82 2.25 -2.18
C ASN A 10 -0.66 2.65 -2.18
N ILE A 11 -1.02 3.57 -1.29
CA ILE A 11 -2.35 4.17 -1.25
C ILE A 11 -2.28 5.45 -2.09
N ASP A 12 -3.07 5.50 -3.15
CA ASP A 12 -3.19 6.64 -4.05
C ASP A 12 -4.59 7.23 -3.91
N LEU A 13 -4.68 8.36 -3.19
CA LEU A 13 -5.96 9.01 -2.90
C LEU A 13 -6.60 9.64 -4.15
N PRO A 14 -5.87 10.39 -4.99
CA PRO A 14 -6.42 10.95 -6.23
C PRO A 14 -7.05 9.91 -7.16
N THR A 15 -6.38 8.76 -7.38
CA THR A 15 -6.89 7.73 -8.30
C THR A 15 -7.73 6.66 -7.60
N LYS A 16 -7.93 6.76 -6.28
CA LYS A 16 -8.58 5.73 -5.45
C LYS A 16 -8.00 4.33 -5.67
N ARG A 17 -6.67 4.21 -5.72
CA ARG A 17 -5.98 2.93 -5.91
C ARG A 17 -5.33 2.45 -4.62
N TYR A 18 -5.46 1.16 -4.35
CA TYR A 18 -4.85 0.47 -3.23
C TYR A 18 -3.97 -0.65 -3.80
N THR A 19 -2.69 -0.34 -4.04
CA THR A 19 -1.77 -1.29 -4.68
C THR A 19 -0.92 -2.00 -3.64
N VAL A 20 -1.04 -3.32 -3.56
CA VAL A 20 -0.25 -4.17 -2.68
C VAL A 20 1.00 -4.66 -3.42
N HIS A 21 2.15 -4.45 -2.79
CA HIS A 21 3.46 -4.84 -3.26
C HIS A 21 4.11 -5.79 -2.26
N ARG A 22 4.67 -6.89 -2.77
CA ARG A 22 5.79 -7.56 -2.09
C ARG A 22 7.06 -6.72 -2.30
N GLU A 23 8.15 -7.08 -1.64
CA GLU A 23 9.44 -6.42 -1.87
C GLU A 23 9.78 -6.46 -3.36
N CYS A 24 9.87 -5.28 -3.99
CA CYS A 24 10.05 -5.13 -5.42
C CYS A 24 10.76 -3.80 -5.75
N ILE A 25 11.01 -3.56 -7.04
CA ILE A 25 11.71 -2.34 -7.49
C ILE A 25 11.01 -1.05 -7.05
N TYR A 26 9.69 -1.06 -6.87
CA TYR A 26 8.92 0.11 -6.45
C TYR A 26 9.10 0.39 -4.95
N THR A 27 9.11 -0.65 -4.12
CA THR A 27 9.34 -0.51 -2.68
C THR A 27 10.76 -0.06 -2.37
N ASN A 28 11.73 -0.42 -3.23
CA ASN A 28 13.12 0.02 -3.08
C ASN A 28 13.33 1.49 -3.50
N LYS A 29 12.43 2.04 -4.32
CA LYS A 29 12.51 3.42 -4.84
C LYS A 29 11.50 4.36 -4.19
N MET A 30 10.68 3.89 -3.26
CA MET A 30 9.72 4.76 -2.58
C MET A 30 10.46 5.83 -1.77
N CYS A 31 9.99 7.06 -1.88
CA CYS A 31 10.55 8.20 -1.16
C CYS A 31 9.42 9.11 -0.71
N GLU A 32 9.65 9.85 0.37
CA GLU A 32 8.73 10.92 0.73
C GLU A 32 8.81 12.05 -0.28
N THR A 33 7.64 12.57 -0.66
CA THR A 33 7.51 13.81 -1.40
C THR A 33 6.70 14.81 -0.57
N PRO A 34 6.57 16.08 -0.98
CA PRO A 34 5.69 17.04 -0.30
C PRO A 34 4.23 16.54 -0.18
N TYR A 35 3.79 15.69 -1.12
CA TYR A 35 2.39 15.27 -1.20
C TYR A 35 2.17 13.77 -0.97
N LYS A 36 3.21 12.94 -0.97
CA LYS A 36 3.13 11.49 -0.73
C LYS A 36 4.06 11.09 0.41
N GLY A 37 3.54 10.38 1.41
CA GLY A 37 4.31 9.97 2.59
C GLY A 37 4.89 8.56 2.49
N VAL A 38 5.85 8.24 3.35
CA VAL A 38 6.34 6.88 3.60
C VAL A 38 6.20 6.60 5.09
N GLY A 39 5.50 5.52 5.45
CA GLY A 39 5.10 5.23 6.82
C GLY A 39 3.92 6.07 7.33
N LYS A 40 3.46 7.05 6.55
CA LYS A 40 2.30 7.91 6.82
C LYS A 40 1.65 8.34 5.51
N LEU A 41 0.41 8.81 5.60
CA LEU A 41 -0.29 9.41 4.46
C LEU A 41 -0.08 10.92 4.45
N LYS A 42 0.02 11.48 3.24
CA LYS A 42 -0.05 12.92 2.95
C LYS A 42 -1.21 13.17 1.98
N ARG A 43 -1.29 14.37 1.40
CA ARG A 43 -2.37 14.81 0.51
C ARG A 43 -2.71 13.80 -0.60
N ASP A 44 -1.70 13.24 -1.25
CA ASP A 44 -1.86 12.34 -2.40
C ASP A 44 -1.70 10.85 -1.99
N GLY A 45 -1.73 10.58 -0.68
CA GLY A 45 -1.58 9.26 -0.09
C GLY A 45 -0.16 8.93 0.36
N GLY A 46 0.25 7.67 0.25
CA GLY A 46 1.53 7.22 0.80
C GLY A 46 1.79 5.74 0.73
N TRP A 47 3.00 5.37 1.12
CA TRP A 47 3.47 4.00 1.24
C TRP A 47 3.35 3.53 2.70
N ILE A 48 2.54 2.50 2.95
CA ILE A 48 2.30 1.95 4.28
C ILE A 48 2.77 0.50 4.33
N ARG A 49 3.57 0.16 5.34
CA ARG A 49 4.02 -1.22 5.57
C ARG A 49 3.01 -1.96 6.43
N PHE A 50 2.62 -3.16 6.01
CA PHE A 50 1.80 -4.08 6.78
C PHE A 50 2.58 -5.34 7.11
N ARG A 51 2.21 -6.00 8.21
CA ARG A 51 2.81 -7.27 8.63
C ARG A 51 2.60 -8.39 7.61
N ASN A 52 1.50 -8.35 6.86
CA ASN A 52 1.15 -9.29 5.81
C ASN A 52 0.03 -8.76 4.90
N ALA A 53 -0.23 -9.49 3.81
CA ALA A 53 -1.27 -9.16 2.84
C ALA A 53 -2.68 -9.18 3.44
N GLU A 54 -2.95 -10.06 4.40
CA GLU A 54 -4.25 -10.13 5.08
C GLU A 54 -4.55 -8.84 5.86
N ALA A 55 -3.58 -8.32 6.61
CA ALA A 55 -3.73 -7.07 7.35
C ALA A 55 -3.95 -5.87 6.41
N ALA A 56 -3.27 -5.85 5.27
CA ALA A 56 -3.49 -4.84 4.24
C ALA A 56 -4.92 -4.93 3.66
N LYS A 57 -5.38 -6.13 3.29
CA LYS A 57 -6.75 -6.34 2.77
C LYS A 57 -7.83 -5.97 3.79
N LYS A 58 -7.61 -6.27 5.07
CA LYS A 58 -8.51 -5.86 6.15
C LYS A 58 -8.62 -4.33 6.24
N ARG A 59 -7.49 -3.62 6.20
CA ARG A 59 -7.47 -2.15 6.19
C ARG A 59 -8.18 -1.58 4.96
N LEU A 60 -8.00 -2.17 3.79
CA LEU A 60 -8.71 -1.79 2.58
C LEU A 60 -10.23 -1.86 2.80
N GLN A 61 -10.73 -2.96 3.36
CA GLN A 61 -12.17 -3.12 3.63
C GLN A 61 -12.70 -2.10 4.65
N GLU A 62 -11.94 -1.81 5.70
CA GLU A 62 -12.37 -0.92 6.79
C GLU A 62 -12.37 0.56 6.40
N GLU A 63 -11.36 1.02 5.65
CA GLU A 63 -11.13 2.46 5.43
C GLU A 63 -11.18 2.89 3.95
N TYR A 64 -11.01 1.94 3.03
CA TYR A 64 -10.84 2.22 1.60
C TYR A 64 -11.76 1.34 0.73
N GLY A 65 -12.92 0.90 1.22
CA GLY A 65 -13.77 -0.08 0.52
C GLY A 65 -14.23 0.33 -0.90
N GLN A 66 -14.11 1.61 -1.25
CA GLN A 66 -14.37 2.16 -2.59
C GLN A 66 -13.13 2.19 -3.51
N PHE A 67 -11.96 1.76 -3.03
CA PHE A 67 -10.69 1.81 -3.77
C PHE A 67 -10.51 0.52 -4.58
N GLU A 68 -9.87 0.65 -5.73
CA GLU A 68 -9.47 -0.48 -6.56
C GLU A 68 -8.28 -1.20 -5.92
N LEU A 69 -8.44 -2.49 -5.60
CA LEU A 69 -7.35 -3.34 -5.13
C LEU A 69 -6.52 -3.83 -6.32
N ILE A 70 -5.23 -3.53 -6.31
CA ILE A 70 -4.28 -4.00 -7.31
C ILE A 70 -3.21 -4.82 -6.59
N ILE A 71 -2.98 -6.05 -7.04
CA ILE A 71 -1.87 -6.90 -6.56
C ILE A 71 -0.77 -6.81 -7.61
N HIS A 72 0.34 -6.15 -7.29
CA HIS A 72 1.38 -5.86 -8.28
C HIS A 72 2.43 -6.97 -8.41
N CYS A 73 2.70 -7.70 -7.33
CA CYS A 73 3.72 -8.75 -7.30
C CYS A 73 3.05 -10.07 -6.91
N GLU A 74 2.71 -10.89 -7.90
CA GLU A 74 2.25 -12.28 -7.71
C GLU A 74 3.41 -13.23 -7.45
#